data_AF-A0A535EBV7-F1
#
_entry.id   AF-A0A535EBV7-F1
#
_cell.length_a   1.000
_cell.length_b   1.000
_cell.length_c   1.000
_cell.angle_alpha   90.00
_cell.angle_beta   90.00
_cell.angle_gamma   90.00
#
_symmetry.space_group_name_H-M   'P 1'
#
loop_
_entity.id
_entity.type
_entity.pdbx_description
1 polymer ?
#
loop_
_entity_poly.entity_id
_entity_poly.type
_entity_poly.pdbx_seq_one_letter_code
_entity_poly.pdbx_strand_id
1 'polypeptide(L)'
;MPEPADLSGVHAALDQLRRQLCHCGLRGECLGCRGIEMVRTQVEAVAAAASQPVLMQVAQEAAMKDMATQFEGMAERLMNDPELRQAAEAMQERVMSDPETRRLLEELMRRLGPPEQEGPG
;
A
#
# COMPACT_ATOMS: atom_id res chain seq x y z
N MET A 1 -3.75 -8.29 14.06
CA MET A 1 -4.32 -6.97 14.40
C MET A 1 -3.17 -6.10 14.87
N PRO A 2 -2.92 -4.91 14.30
CA PRO A 2 -1.94 -4.00 14.89
C PRO A 2 -2.41 -3.66 16.31
N GLU A 3 -1.54 -3.86 17.30
CA GLU A 3 -1.84 -3.47 18.67
C GLU A 3 -1.87 -1.94 18.76
N PRO A 4 -2.86 -1.34 19.45
CA PRO A 4 -2.88 0.10 19.65
C PRO A 4 -1.61 0.52 20.39
N ALA A 5 -0.95 1.57 19.89
CA ALA A 5 0.26 2.09 20.52
C ALA A 5 -0.03 2.49 21.98
N ASP A 6 0.80 2.00 22.91
CA ASP A 6 0.66 2.38 24.32
C ASP A 6 1.16 3.81 24.54
N LEU A 7 0.24 4.70 24.88
CA LEU A 7 0.50 6.12 25.17
C LEU A 7 0.49 6.44 26.67
N SER A 8 0.32 5.42 27.53
CA SER A 8 0.17 5.61 28.98
C SER A 8 1.34 6.38 29.60
N GLY A 9 2.57 6.04 29.24
CA GLY A 9 3.77 6.74 29.73
C GLY A 9 3.85 8.20 29.28
N VAL A 10 3.46 8.49 28.03
CA VAL A 10 3.47 9.87 27.50
C VAL A 10 2.41 10.71 28.19
N HIS A 11 1.21 10.16 28.39
CA HIS A 11 0.14 10.83 29.12
C HIS A 11 0.53 11.16 30.56
N ALA A 12 1.18 10.23 31.27
CA ALA A 12 1.68 10.46 32.62
C ALA A 12 2.73 11.60 32.67
N ALA A 13 3.65 11.63 31.71
CA ALA A 13 4.64 12.69 31.62
C ALA A 13 4.01 14.07 31.33
N LEU A 14 3.02 14.12 30.43
CA LEU A 14 2.25 15.34 30.15
C LEU A 14 1.47 15.82 31.38
N ASP A 15 0.91 14.91 32.17
CA ASP A 15 0.20 15.26 33.41
C ASP A 15 1.15 15.79 34.49
N GLN A 16 2.36 15.24 34.58
CA GLN A 16 3.40 15.77 35.47
C GLN A 16 3.85 17.16 35.01
N LEU A 17 4.05 17.36 33.71
CA LEU A 17 4.41 18.66 33.14
C LEU A 17 3.29 19.69 33.35
N ARG A 18 2.03 19.26 33.29
CA ARG A 18 0.87 20.12 33.55
C ARG A 18 0.87 20.67 34.95
N ARG A 19 1.31 19.90 35.94
CA ARG A 19 1.45 20.39 37.33
C ARG A 19 2.52 21.47 37.46
N GLN A 20 3.56 21.44 36.63
CA GLN A 20 4.66 22.42 36.67
C GLN A 20 4.35 23.70 35.89
N LEU A 21 3.60 23.59 34.79
CA LEU A 21 3.33 24.71 33.88
C LEU A 21 1.96 25.36 34.08
N CYS A 22 1.08 24.78 34.90
CA CYS A 22 -0.26 25.32 35.12
C CYS A 22 -0.27 26.52 36.06
N HIS A 23 -0.94 27.59 35.61
CA HIS A 23 -1.15 28.81 36.40
C HIS A 23 -2.63 29.06 36.71
N CYS A 24 -3.54 28.20 36.24
CA CYS A 24 -5.00 28.36 36.42
C CYS A 24 -5.62 27.37 37.41
N GLY A 25 -4.82 26.62 38.20
CA GLY A 25 -5.35 25.60 39.11
C GLY A 25 -6.00 24.41 38.39
N LEU A 26 -5.40 23.98 37.28
CA LEU A 26 -5.84 22.88 36.41
C LEU A 26 -7.20 23.08 35.72
N ARG A 27 -7.76 24.30 35.73
CA ARG A 27 -9.02 24.66 35.04
C ARG A 27 -8.97 24.62 33.50
N GLY A 28 -7.79 24.49 32.89
CA GLY A 28 -7.64 24.40 31.44
C GLY A 28 -7.55 25.74 30.71
N GLU A 29 -7.59 26.86 31.42
CA GLU A 29 -7.71 28.20 30.82
C GLU A 29 -6.36 28.85 30.50
N CYS A 30 -5.29 28.46 31.18
CA CYS A 30 -3.96 29.03 30.96
C CYS A 30 -3.24 28.40 29.76
N LEU A 31 -2.27 29.14 29.21
CA LEU A 31 -1.43 28.68 28.10
C LEU A 31 -0.73 27.34 28.39
N GLY A 32 -0.23 27.13 29.62
CA GLY A 32 0.39 25.86 30.01
C GLY A 32 -0.56 24.65 29.91
N CYS A 33 -1.84 24.81 30.25
CA CYS A 33 -2.82 23.73 30.07
C CYS A 33 -3.16 23.52 28.59
N ARG A 34 -3.43 24.60 27.85
CA ARG A 34 -3.78 24.51 26.42
C ARG A 34 -2.63 23.92 25.59
N GLY A 35 -1.40 24.31 25.88
CA GLY A 35 -0.22 23.78 25.20
C GLY A 35 -0.03 22.28 25.43
N ILE A 36 -0.27 21.80 26.65
CA ILE A 36 -0.18 20.37 26.96
C ILE A 36 -1.28 19.55 26.28
N GLU A 37 -2.52 20.05 26.26
CA GLU A 37 -3.60 19.40 25.51
C GLU A 37 -3.28 19.36 24.01
N MET A 38 -2.73 20.44 23.44
CA MET A 38 -2.29 20.47 22.04
C MET A 38 -1.21 19.42 21.75
N VAL A 39 -0.25 19.23 22.66
CA VAL A 39 0.78 18.19 22.51
C VAL A 39 0.17 16.79 22.62
N ARG A 40 -0.75 16.58 23.56
CA ARG A 40 -1.48 15.31 23.72
C ARG A 40 -2.18 14.90 22.43
N THR A 41 -2.95 15.81 21.83
CA THR A 41 -3.64 15.58 20.55
C THR A 41 -2.66 15.26 19.42
N GLN A 42 -1.51 15.93 19.36
CA GLN A 42 -0.49 15.64 18.33
C GLN A 42 0.12 14.24 18.51
N VAL A 43 0.40 13.81 19.74
CA VAL A 43 0.92 12.47 20.03
C VAL A 43 -0.08 11.39 19.59
N GLU A 44 -1.35 11.57 19.91
CA GLU A 44 -2.42 10.67 19.49
C GLU A 44 -2.53 10.60 17.96
N ALA A 45 -2.44 11.75 17.27
CA ALA A 45 -2.48 11.80 15.81
C ALA A 45 -1.29 11.06 15.17
N VAL A 46 -0.07 11.22 15.72
CA VAL A 46 1.13 10.51 15.24
C VAL A 46 1.00 9.01 15.48
N ALA A 47 0.56 8.60 16.66
CA ALA A 47 0.34 7.19 16.98
C ALA A 47 -0.70 6.56 16.06
N ALA A 48 -1.81 7.26 15.80
CA ALA A 48 -2.83 6.84 14.87
C ALA A 48 -2.27 6.72 13.44
N ALA A 49 -1.50 7.69 12.96
CA ALA A 49 -0.88 7.65 11.64
C ALA A 49 0.15 6.52 11.49
N ALA A 50 0.95 6.25 12.53
CA ALA A 50 1.90 5.15 12.55
C ALA A 50 1.23 3.77 12.60
N SER A 51 0.04 3.69 13.23
CA SER A 51 -0.77 2.47 13.29
C SER A 51 -1.65 2.23 12.06
N GLN A 52 -1.78 3.24 11.18
CA GLN A 52 -2.45 3.07 9.89
C GLN A 52 -1.53 2.33 8.92
N PRO A 53 -2.00 1.26 8.25
CA PRO A 53 -1.22 0.48 7.29
C PRO A 53 -1.04 1.24 5.95
N VAL A 54 -0.57 2.47 5.99
CA VAL A 54 -0.27 3.26 4.78
C VAL A 54 0.95 2.67 4.06
N LEU A 55 1.90 2.09 4.79
CA LEU A 55 3.12 1.52 4.19
C LEU A 55 2.88 0.26 3.35
N MET A 56 1.79 -0.50 3.57
CA MET A 56 1.51 -1.70 2.76
C MET A 56 0.82 -1.35 1.43
N GLN A 57 -0.09 -0.36 1.43
CA GLN A 57 -0.81 0.04 0.22
C GLN A 57 0.08 0.80 -0.75
N VAL A 58 0.88 1.74 -0.25
CA VAL A 58 1.74 2.56 -1.11
C VAL A 58 2.86 1.73 -1.75
N ALA A 59 3.35 0.68 -1.06
CA ALA A 59 4.34 -0.23 -1.62
C ALA A 59 3.78 -1.12 -2.74
N GLN A 60 2.54 -1.61 -2.60
CA GLN A 60 1.88 -2.40 -3.65
C GLN A 60 1.50 -1.53 -4.85
N GLU A 61 1.00 -0.32 -4.61
CA GLU A 61 0.66 0.63 -5.68
C GLU A 61 1.92 1.09 -6.44
N ALA A 62 3.02 1.37 -5.73
CA ALA A 62 4.30 1.70 -6.38
C ALA A 62 4.85 0.52 -7.19
N ALA A 63 4.82 -0.70 -6.64
CA ALA A 63 5.27 -1.89 -7.36
C ALA A 63 4.41 -2.19 -8.60
N MET A 64 3.09 -2.04 -8.52
CA MET A 64 2.20 -2.20 -9.69
C MET A 64 2.45 -1.13 -10.75
N LYS A 65 2.67 0.12 -10.34
CA LYS A 65 2.93 1.23 -11.25
C LYS A 65 4.27 1.07 -11.97
N ASP A 66 5.31 0.66 -11.26
CA ASP A 66 6.63 0.36 -11.84
C ASP A 66 6.56 -0.80 -12.83
N MET A 67 5.81 -1.87 -12.51
CA MET A 67 5.57 -2.98 -13.45
C MET A 67 4.80 -2.51 -14.70
N ALA A 68 3.76 -1.70 -14.55
CA ALA A 68 2.98 -1.19 -15.66
C ALA A 68 3.85 -0.33 -16.59
N THR A 69 4.66 0.59 -16.05
CA THR A 69 5.56 1.42 -16.85
C THR A 69 6.65 0.61 -17.56
N GLN A 70 7.21 -0.42 -16.92
CA GLN A 70 8.15 -1.33 -17.57
C GLN A 70 7.49 -2.11 -18.71
N PHE A 71 6.26 -2.57 -18.50
CA PHE A 71 5.49 -3.31 -19.51
C PHE A 71 5.15 -2.42 -20.71
N GLU A 72 4.69 -1.19 -20.49
CA GLU A 72 4.43 -0.20 -21.54
C GLU A 72 5.69 0.09 -22.35
N GLY A 73 6.83 0.30 -21.70
CA GLY A 73 8.10 0.52 -22.40
C GLY A 73 8.57 -0.69 -23.22
N MET A 74 8.29 -1.90 -22.75
CA MET A 74 8.58 -3.13 -23.51
C MET A 74 7.64 -3.31 -24.70
N ALA A 75 6.34 -3.05 -24.51
CA ALA A 75 5.34 -3.07 -25.58
C ALA A 75 5.64 -2.03 -26.66
N GLU A 76 6.05 -0.82 -26.27
CA GLU A 76 6.43 0.24 -27.22
C GLU A 76 7.67 -0.16 -28.04
N ARG A 77 8.70 -0.74 -27.41
CA ARG A 77 9.88 -1.25 -28.11
C ARG A 77 9.51 -2.39 -29.06
N LEU A 78 8.65 -3.30 -28.63
CA LEU A 78 8.17 -4.39 -29.48
C LEU A 78 7.34 -3.86 -30.67
N MET A 79 6.57 -2.80 -30.50
CA MET A 79 5.81 -2.21 -31.62
C MET A 79 6.69 -1.48 -32.63
N ASN A 80 7.76 -0.82 -32.15
CA ASN A 80 8.62 0.03 -32.97
C ASN A 80 9.85 -0.68 -33.57
N ASP A 81 10.22 -1.86 -33.07
CA ASP A 81 11.35 -2.64 -33.56
C ASP A 81 10.87 -3.88 -34.38
N PRO A 82 11.02 -3.87 -35.71
CA PRO A 82 10.55 -4.95 -36.58
C PRO A 82 11.34 -6.26 -36.42
N GLU A 83 12.60 -6.22 -35.95
CA GLU A 83 13.37 -7.43 -35.66
C GLU A 83 12.89 -8.08 -34.37
N LEU A 84 12.53 -7.26 -33.37
CA LEU A 84 11.99 -7.75 -32.10
C LEU A 84 10.59 -8.38 -32.27
N ARG A 85 9.74 -7.84 -33.17
CA ARG A 85 8.45 -8.47 -33.53
C ARG A 85 8.64 -9.87 -34.10
N GLN A 86 9.51 -10.01 -35.09
CA GLN A 86 9.76 -11.31 -35.73
C GLN A 86 10.33 -12.33 -34.74
N ALA A 87 11.23 -11.90 -33.83
CA ALA A 87 11.75 -12.76 -32.78
C ALA A 87 10.66 -13.19 -31.79
N ALA A 88 9.75 -12.29 -31.39
CA ALA A 88 8.63 -12.60 -30.52
C ALA A 88 7.61 -13.54 -31.18
N GLU A 89 7.31 -13.34 -32.47
CA GLU A 89 6.43 -14.22 -33.25
C GLU A 89 7.03 -15.63 -33.38
N ALA A 90 8.32 -15.75 -33.69
CA ALA A 90 9.01 -17.03 -33.74
C ALA A 90 9.04 -17.74 -32.38
N MET A 91 9.18 -16.97 -31.28
CA MET A 91 9.13 -17.50 -29.93
C MET A 91 7.72 -17.98 -29.57
N GLN A 92 6.69 -17.20 -29.91
CA GLN A 92 5.29 -17.54 -29.70
C GLN A 92 4.91 -18.80 -30.48
N GLU A 93 5.36 -18.92 -31.72
CA GLU A 93 5.11 -20.08 -32.57
C GLU A 93 5.76 -21.34 -32.00
N ARG A 94 6.98 -21.24 -31.46
CA ARG A 94 7.67 -22.35 -30.78
C ARG A 94 6.96 -22.75 -29.47
N VAL A 95 6.50 -21.79 -28.68
CA VAL A 95 5.73 -22.04 -27.46
C VAL A 95 4.38 -22.69 -27.77
N MET A 96 3.71 -22.27 -28.84
CA MET A 96 2.46 -22.85 -29.34
C MET A 96 2.65 -24.22 -30.01
N SER A 97 3.87 -24.52 -30.46
CA SER A 97 4.22 -25.82 -31.06
C SER A 97 4.52 -26.88 -30.01
N ASP A 98 4.81 -26.48 -28.77
CA ASP A 98 5.11 -27.39 -27.68
C ASP A 98 3.82 -27.80 -26.93
N PRO A 99 3.42 -29.09 -26.99
CA PRO A 99 2.13 -29.55 -26.47
C PRO A 99 2.03 -29.53 -24.94
N GLU A 100 3.16 -29.61 -24.22
CA GLU A 100 3.18 -29.52 -22.76
C GLU A 100 3.00 -28.06 -22.32
N THR A 101 3.67 -27.13 -23.01
CA THR A 101 3.59 -25.70 -22.73
C THR A 101 2.19 -25.16 -23.05
N ARG A 102 1.55 -25.62 -24.12
CA ARG A 102 0.13 -25.30 -24.42
C ARG A 102 -0.81 -25.67 -23.29
N ARG A 103 -0.68 -26.88 -22.73
CA ARG A 103 -1.55 -27.34 -21.63
C ARG A 103 -1.37 -26.51 -20.37
N LEU A 104 -0.12 -26.14 -20.07
CA LEU A 104 0.19 -25.22 -18.98
C LEU A 104 -0.42 -23.83 -19.20
N LEU A 105 -0.38 -23.33 -20.43
CA LEU A 105 -0.98 -22.05 -20.80
C LEU A 105 -2.52 -22.09 -20.70
N GLU A 106 -3.15 -23.17 -21.16
CA GLU A 106 -4.60 -23.40 -21.04
C GLU A 106 -5.03 -23.49 -19.57
N GLU A 107 -4.26 -24.17 -18.73
CA GLU A 107 -4.51 -24.27 -17.29
C GLU A 107 -4.37 -22.89 -16.60
N LEU A 108 -3.37 -22.11 -16.98
CA LEU A 108 -3.21 -20.73 -16.51
C LEU A 108 -4.38 -19.85 -16.93
N MET A 109 -4.79 -19.89 -18.22
CA MET A 109 -5.94 -19.13 -18.71
C MET A 109 -7.25 -19.58 -18.06
N ARG A 110 -7.41 -20.87 -17.72
CA ARG A 110 -8.56 -21.35 -16.95
C ARG A 110 -8.61 -20.79 -15.53
N ARG A 111 -7.44 -20.58 -14.91
CA ARG A 111 -7.31 -20.00 -13.55
C ARG A 111 -7.38 -18.47 -13.54
N LEU A 112 -7.04 -17.82 -14.65
CA LEU A 112 -7.05 -16.37 -14.84
C LEU A 112 -8.27 -15.84 -15.62
N GLY A 113 -9.10 -16.74 -16.18
CA GLY A 113 -10.30 -16.38 -16.90
C GLY A 113 -11.27 -15.57 -16.04
N PRO A 114 -12.07 -14.67 -16.64
CA PRO A 114 -13.02 -13.86 -15.89
C PRO A 114 -13.94 -14.78 -15.08
N PRO A 115 -14.42 -14.35 -13.89
CA PRO A 115 -15.37 -15.14 -13.15
C PRO A 115 -16.50 -15.52 -14.10
N GLU A 116 -16.71 -16.83 -14.27
CA GLU A 116 -17.91 -17.38 -14.87
C GLU A 116 -19.08 -16.58 -14.30
N GLN A 117 -19.74 -15.79 -15.14
CA GLN A 117 -21.06 -15.29 -14.82
C GLN A 117 -21.93 -16.54 -14.72
N GLU A 118 -22.08 -17.02 -13.49
CA GLU A 118 -23.18 -17.85 -13.06
C GLU A 118 -24.46 -17.26 -13.67
N GLY A 119 -25.13 -18.06 -14.49
CA GLY A 119 -26.46 -17.71 -14.99
C GLY A 119 -27.44 -17.49 -13.85
N PRO A 120 -28.55 -16.81 -14.14
CA PRO A 120 -29.81 -17.51 -13.95
C PRO A 120 -30.78 -17.29 -15.11
N GLY A 121 -31.39 -18.38 -15.58
CA GLY A 121 -32.47 -18.39 -16.57
C GLY A 121 -33.06 -19.78 -16.69
#